data_AF-A0A9X2VST8-F1
#
_entry.id   AF-A0A9X2VST8-F1
#
_cell.length_a   1.000
_cell.length_b   1.000
_cell.length_c   1.000
_cell.angle_alpha   90.00
_cell.angle_beta   90.00
_cell.angle_gamma   90.00
#
_symmetry.space_group_name_H-M   'P 1'
#
loop_
_entity.id
_entity.type
_entity.pdbx_description
1 polymer ?
#
loop_
_entity_poly.entity_id
_entity_poly.type
_entity_poly.pdbx_seq_one_letter_code
_entity_poly.pdbx_strand_id
1 'polypeptide(L)'
;MPDEGLRLLAGTIAGALVKAMDTHLWTGVRTEVAGVLGSGEPRRVEFVTTRLQASRDELALVPLERQTQARAEFTTEWRGSIHAVLWEHPELEQELRAVLGAISPALPRTPVDAAVLHPAPPGLS
;
A
#
# COMPACT_ATOMS: atom_id res chain seq x y z
N MET A 1 13.44 -18.24 13.33
CA MET A 1 12.15 -17.54 13.57
C MET A 1 11.65 -16.97 12.25
N PRO A 2 10.80 -17.69 11.50
CA PRO A 2 10.29 -17.22 10.19
C PRO A 2 9.27 -16.06 10.31
N ASP A 3 8.55 -15.98 11.43
CA ASP A 3 7.46 -15.03 11.68
C ASP A 3 7.84 -13.54 11.52
N GLU A 4 9.02 -13.16 12.02
CA GLU A 4 9.47 -11.76 11.98
C GLU A 4 9.74 -11.28 10.55
N GLY A 5 10.31 -12.15 9.72
CA GLY A 5 10.53 -11.85 8.31
C GLY A 5 9.22 -11.63 7.55
N LEU A 6 8.20 -12.42 7.85
CA LEU A 6 6.87 -12.28 7.26
C LEU A 6 6.17 -10.99 7.71
N ARG A 7 6.27 -10.63 9.00
CA ARG A 7 5.74 -9.36 9.51
C ARG A 7 6.37 -8.15 8.85
N LEU A 8 7.69 -8.16 8.66
CA LEU A 8 8.42 -7.09 8.01
C LEU A 8 8.05 -6.96 6.53
N LEU A 9 7.91 -8.10 5.82
CA LEU A 9 7.45 -8.10 4.44
C LEU A 9 6.03 -7.54 4.34
N ALA A 10 5.11 -8.03 5.17
CA ALA A 10 3.73 -7.57 5.22
C ALA A 10 3.63 -6.05 5.47
N GLY A 11 4.42 -5.53 6.41
CA GLY A 11 4.50 -4.09 6.68
C GLY A 11 5.02 -3.29 5.48
N THR A 12 5.99 -3.83 4.75
CA THR A 12 6.55 -3.19 3.57
C THR A 12 5.53 -3.12 2.42
N ILE A 13 4.78 -4.19 2.18
CA ILE A 13 3.71 -4.24 1.17
C ILE A 13 2.57 -3.30 1.54
N ALA A 14 2.13 -3.29 2.80
CA ALA A 14 1.09 -2.37 3.27
C ALA A 14 1.52 -0.91 3.10
N GLY A 15 2.78 -0.58 3.40
CA GLY A 15 3.35 0.75 3.14
C GLY A 15 3.40 1.11 1.65
N ALA A 16 3.69 0.13 0.77
CA ALA A 16 3.66 0.32 -0.67
C ALA A 16 2.25 0.63 -1.19
N LEU A 17 1.23 -0.06 -0.68
CA LEU A 17 -0.18 0.22 -0.99
C LEU A 17 -0.57 1.65 -0.62
N VAL A 18 -0.18 2.11 0.58
CA VAL A 18 -0.46 3.49 1.02
C VAL A 18 0.25 4.54 0.17
N LYS A 19 1.49 4.28 -0.26
CA LYS A 19 2.20 5.20 -1.16
C LYS A 19 1.57 5.27 -2.55
N ALA A 20 0.95 4.18 -3.02
CA ALA A 20 0.37 4.10 -4.34
C ALA A 20 -1.05 4.71 -4.42
N MET A 21 -1.79 4.76 -3.31
CA MET A 21 -3.25 4.98 -3.32
C MET A 21 -3.71 6.32 -3.90
N ASP A 22 -2.89 7.38 -3.87
CA ASP A 22 -3.21 8.68 -4.47
C ASP A 22 -2.57 8.88 -5.84
N THR A 23 -1.96 7.82 -6.38
CA THR A 23 -1.23 7.86 -7.64
C THR A 23 -1.94 7.02 -8.70
N HIS A 24 -1.57 7.24 -9.96
CA HIS A 24 -1.98 6.39 -11.07
C HIS A 24 -1.50 4.92 -10.92
N LEU A 25 -0.51 4.68 -10.06
CA LEU A 25 0.03 3.34 -9.82
C LEU A 25 -0.88 2.46 -8.97
N TRP A 26 -1.88 3.04 -8.28
CA TRP A 26 -2.80 2.31 -7.40
C TRP A 26 -3.37 1.05 -8.05
N THR A 27 -3.91 1.18 -9.26
CA THR A 27 -4.55 0.06 -9.96
C THR A 27 -3.57 -1.09 -10.20
N GLY A 28 -2.34 -0.78 -10.62
CA GLY A 28 -1.31 -1.79 -10.85
C GLY A 28 -0.86 -2.47 -9.56
N VAL A 29 -0.48 -1.69 -8.54
CA VAL A 29 -0.01 -2.22 -7.25
C VAL A 29 -1.09 -3.08 -6.58
N ARG A 30 -2.35 -2.61 -6.58
CA ARG A 30 -3.49 -3.36 -6.03
C ARG A 30 -3.67 -4.70 -6.75
N THR A 31 -3.58 -4.71 -8.08
CA THR A 31 -3.78 -5.91 -8.90
C THR A 31 -2.70 -6.96 -8.61
N GLU A 32 -1.43 -6.56 -8.62
CA GLU A 32 -0.30 -7.45 -8.33
C GLU A 32 -0.39 -8.04 -6.91
N VAL A 33 -0.64 -7.20 -5.91
CA VAL A 33 -0.76 -7.66 -4.51
C VAL A 33 -1.97 -8.58 -4.32
N ALA A 34 -3.13 -8.25 -4.89
CA ALA A 34 -4.31 -9.09 -4.81
C ALA A 34 -4.15 -10.43 -5.54
N GLY A 35 -3.40 -10.44 -6.65
CA GLY A 35 -3.05 -11.66 -7.40
C GLY A 35 -2.30 -12.66 -6.53
N VAL A 36 -1.26 -12.19 -5.82
CA VAL A 36 -0.48 -13.06 -4.92
C VAL A 36 -1.29 -13.48 -3.69
N LEU A 37 -1.98 -12.54 -3.02
CA LEU A 37 -2.79 -12.86 -1.83
C LEU A 37 -3.98 -13.76 -2.13
N GLY A 38 -4.51 -13.72 -3.35
CA GLY A 38 -5.53 -14.63 -3.83
C GLY A 38 -4.98 -15.98 -4.30
N SER A 39 -3.66 -16.14 -4.37
CA SER A 39 -2.96 -17.34 -4.84
C SER A 39 -3.46 -17.81 -6.23
N GLY A 40 -3.82 -16.86 -7.09
CA GLY A 40 -4.39 -17.15 -8.42
C GLY A 40 -5.84 -17.67 -8.43
N GLU A 41 -6.48 -17.90 -7.28
CA GLU A 41 -7.90 -18.28 -7.21
C GLU A 41 -8.79 -17.06 -7.54
N PRO A 42 -9.55 -17.06 -8.66
CA PRO A 42 -10.23 -15.87 -9.14
C PRO A 42 -11.14 -15.21 -8.11
N ARG A 43 -11.88 -16.02 -7.33
CA ARG A 43 -12.78 -15.50 -6.28
C ARG A 43 -12.03 -14.83 -5.14
N ARG A 44 -10.87 -15.37 -4.74
CA ARG A 44 -10.04 -14.78 -3.69
C ARG A 44 -9.37 -13.50 -4.17
N VAL A 45 -8.86 -13.50 -5.40
CA VAL A 45 -8.28 -12.30 -6.03
C VAL A 45 -9.31 -11.18 -6.09
N GLU A 46 -10.54 -11.47 -6.54
CA GLU A 46 -11.62 -10.48 -6.60
C GLU A 46 -12.01 -9.96 -5.22
N PHE A 47 -12.09 -10.85 -4.22
CA PHE A 47 -12.38 -10.46 -2.84
C PHE A 47 -11.32 -9.49 -2.27
N VAL A 48 -10.03 -9.83 -2.39
CA VAL A 48 -8.93 -8.99 -1.92
C VAL A 48 -8.89 -7.66 -2.69
N THR A 49 -9.09 -7.71 -4.01
CA THR A 49 -9.13 -6.54 -4.90
C THR A 49 -10.25 -5.56 -4.49
N THR A 50 -11.42 -6.09 -4.15
CA THR A 50 -12.58 -5.30 -3.72
C THR A 50 -12.34 -4.70 -2.34
N ARG A 51 -11.83 -5.49 -1.39
CA ARG A 51 -11.52 -5.01 -0.03
C ARG A 51 -10.47 -3.91 -0.05
N LEU A 52 -9.40 -4.05 -0.84
CA LEU A 52 -8.38 -3.00 -1.01
C LEU A 52 -8.97 -1.71 -1.57
N GLN A 53 -9.88 -1.82 -2.55
CA GLN A 53 -10.55 -0.65 -3.12
C GLN A 53 -11.45 0.03 -2.09
N ALA A 54 -12.25 -0.74 -1.35
CA ALA A 54 -13.12 -0.21 -0.31
C ALA A 54 -12.32 0.53 0.77
N SER A 55 -11.23 -0.05 1.28
CA SER A 55 -10.37 0.62 2.27
C SER A 55 -9.74 1.92 1.74
N ARG A 56 -9.40 1.99 0.45
CA ARG A 56 -8.94 3.24 -0.18
C ARG A 56 -10.06 4.27 -0.29
N ASP A 57 -11.25 3.84 -0.71
CA ASP A 57 -12.40 4.74 -0.90
C ASP A 57 -12.84 5.33 0.44
N GLU A 58 -12.84 4.53 1.51
CA GLU A 58 -13.04 4.99 2.89
C GLU A 58 -11.99 6.03 3.30
N LEU A 59 -10.72 5.76 3.00
CA LEU A 59 -9.64 6.68 3.31
C LEU A 59 -9.76 8.02 2.56
N ALA A 60 -10.26 8.00 1.32
CA ALA A 60 -10.49 9.21 0.52
C ALA A 60 -11.58 10.11 1.11
N LEU A 61 -12.48 9.57 1.94
CA LEU A 61 -13.52 10.32 2.66
C LEU A 61 -13.02 10.93 3.98
N VAL A 62 -11.81 10.56 4.43
CA VAL A 62 -11.26 11.06 5.69
C VAL A 62 -10.77 12.51 5.55
N PRO A 63 -11.16 13.42 6.46
CA PRO A 63 -10.65 14.79 6.46
C PRO A 63 -9.13 14.88 6.50
N LEU A 64 -8.56 15.93 5.88
CA LEU A 64 -7.10 16.09 5.75
C LEU A 64 -6.38 16.05 7.10
N GLU A 65 -6.96 16.63 8.15
CA GLU A 65 -6.40 16.64 9.50
C GLU A 65 -6.30 15.23 10.14
N ARG A 66 -7.05 14.24 9.62
CA ARG A 66 -7.02 12.84 10.06
C ARG A 66 -6.33 11.90 9.08
N GLN A 67 -5.93 12.38 7.89
CA GLN A 67 -5.36 11.51 6.86
C GLN A 67 -4.11 10.77 7.30
N THR A 68 -3.20 11.41 8.04
CA THR A 68 -1.99 10.75 8.55
C THR A 68 -2.33 9.57 9.45
N GLN A 69 -3.27 9.77 10.37
CA GLN A 69 -3.72 8.72 11.28
C GLN A 69 -4.44 7.59 10.53
N ALA A 70 -5.36 7.93 9.64
CA ALA A 70 -6.10 6.93 8.88
C ALA A 70 -5.20 6.12 7.92
N ARG A 71 -4.14 6.72 7.37
CA ARG A 71 -3.11 5.98 6.60
C ARG A 71 -2.30 5.01 7.45
N ALA A 72 -2.00 5.39 8.70
CA ALA A 72 -1.32 4.50 9.65
C ALA A 72 -2.22 3.32 10.06
N GLU A 73 -3.52 3.57 10.24
CA GLU A 73 -4.53 2.54 10.51
C GLU A 73 -4.68 1.57 9.33
N PHE A 74 -4.85 2.09 8.11
CA PHE A 74 -4.85 1.29 6.87
C PHE A 74 -3.59 0.41 6.81
N THR A 75 -2.41 1.00 7.04
CA THR A 75 -1.14 0.26 7.00
C THR A 75 -1.13 -0.88 8.03
N THR A 76 -1.65 -0.61 9.23
CA THR A 76 -1.69 -1.58 10.32
C THR A 76 -2.65 -2.73 10.02
N GLU A 77 -3.85 -2.42 9.53
CA GLU A 77 -4.86 -3.40 9.14
C GLU A 77 -4.33 -4.33 8.03
N TRP A 78 -3.78 -3.74 6.97
CA TRP A 78 -3.30 -4.50 5.83
C TRP A 78 -2.03 -5.28 6.15
N ARG A 79 -1.14 -4.76 6.99
CA ARG A 79 0.00 -5.54 7.52
C ARG A 79 -0.49 -6.79 8.24
N GLY A 80 -1.50 -6.67 9.11
CA GLY A 80 -2.06 -7.83 9.83
C GLY A 80 -2.70 -8.85 8.87
N SER A 81 -3.49 -8.36 7.91
CA SER A 81 -4.16 -9.21 6.91
C SER A 81 -3.16 -9.95 6.01
N ILE A 82 -2.13 -9.26 5.52
CA ILE A 82 -1.08 -9.85 4.67
C ILE A 82 -0.22 -10.83 5.47
N HIS A 83 0.13 -10.49 6.71
CA HIS A 83 0.88 -11.39 7.58
C HIS A 83 0.11 -12.68 7.86
N ALA A 84 -1.20 -12.60 8.11
CA ALA A 84 -2.04 -13.80 8.28
C ALA A 84 -2.00 -14.71 7.03
N VAL A 85 -2.14 -14.13 5.83
CA VAL A 85 -2.03 -14.90 4.57
C VAL A 85 -0.65 -15.54 4.43
N LEU A 86 0.43 -14.78 4.67
CA LEU A 86 1.81 -15.31 4.60
C LEU A 86 2.09 -16.37 5.66
N TRP A 87 1.45 -16.28 6.82
CA TRP A 87 1.57 -17.28 7.87
C TRP A 87 0.91 -18.60 7.49
N GLU A 88 -0.26 -18.53 6.83
CA GLU A 88 -0.97 -19.70 6.31
C GLU A 88 -0.31 -20.28 5.06
N HIS A 89 0.28 -19.41 4.22
CA HIS A 89 0.86 -19.72 2.92
C HIS A 89 2.26 -19.10 2.76
N PRO A 90 3.28 -19.63 3.47
CA PRO A 90 4.63 -19.09 3.43
C PRO A 90 5.28 -19.18 2.04
N GLU A 91 4.81 -20.07 1.16
CA GLU A 91 5.25 -20.17 -0.23
C GLU A 91 5.06 -18.86 -1.03
N LEU A 92 4.09 -18.03 -0.66
CA LEU A 92 3.79 -16.75 -1.32
C LEU A 92 4.80 -15.65 -1.00
N GLU A 93 5.69 -15.87 -0.02
CA GLU A 93 6.69 -14.90 0.42
C GLU A 93 7.59 -14.42 -0.73
N GLN A 94 8.04 -15.35 -1.58
CA GLN A 94 8.93 -15.04 -2.70
C GLN A 94 8.21 -14.29 -3.82
N GLU A 95 6.95 -14.62 -4.07
CA GLU A 95 6.12 -13.93 -5.04
C GLU A 95 5.83 -12.49 -4.59
N LEU A 96 5.47 -12.27 -3.32
CA LEU A 96 5.27 -10.93 -2.75
C LEU A 96 6.56 -10.09 -2.78
N ARG A 97 7.74 -10.71 -2.57
CA ARG A 97 9.01 -10.03 -2.76
C ARG A 97 9.29 -9.64 -4.21
N ALA A 98 8.94 -10.50 -5.16
CA ALA A 98 9.08 -10.19 -6.58
C ALA A 98 8.18 -9.00 -6.97
N VAL A 99 6.92 -9.01 -6.53
CA VAL A 99 5.99 -7.87 -6.69
C VAL A 99 6.58 -6.60 -6.08
N LEU A 100 7.10 -6.67 -4.84
CA LEU A 100 7.72 -5.52 -4.19
C LEU A 100 8.91 -4.98 -5.00
N GLY A 101 9.75 -5.85 -5.53
CA GLY A 101 10.88 -5.48 -6.39
C GLY A 101 10.46 -4.77 -7.67
N ALA A 102 9.32 -5.16 -8.25
CA ALA A 102 8.76 -4.52 -9.44
C ALA A 102 8.12 -3.15 -9.14
N ILE A 103 7.39 -3.01 -8.03
CA ILE A 103 6.66 -1.78 -7.70
C ILE A 103 7.53 -0.71 -7.03
N SER A 104 8.49 -1.11 -6.18
CA SER A 104 9.28 -0.20 -5.34
C SER A 104 10.00 0.92 -6.12
N PRO A 105 10.60 0.68 -7.31
CA PRO A 105 11.24 1.72 -8.10
C PRO A 105 10.29 2.79 -8.61
N ALA A 106 9.01 2.46 -8.82
CA ALA A 106 8.00 3.36 -9.36
C ALA A 106 7.28 4.18 -8.28
N LEU A 107 7.32 3.73 -7.01
CA LEU A 107 6.59 4.38 -5.94
C LEU A 107 7.19 5.75 -5.58
N PRO A 108 6.35 6.74 -5.24
CA PRO A 108 6.83 7.99 -4.70
C PRO A 108 7.69 7.77 -3.46
N ARG A 109 8.89 8.34 -3.46
CA ARG A 109 9.72 8.44 -2.26
C ARG A 109 9.27 9.70 -1.52
N THR A 110 8.33 9.60 -0.59
CA THR A 110 7.94 10.74 0.23
C THR A 110 9.16 11.25 1.02
N PRO A 111 9.43 12.57 1.02
CA PRO A 111 8.97 13.41 2.13
C PRO A 111 8.52 14.81 1.68
N VAL A 112 7.33 15.30 2.06
CA VAL A 112 7.00 16.75 2.06
C VAL A 112 7.27 17.56 0.75
N ASP A 113 7.46 16.94 -0.41
CA ASP A 113 7.88 17.67 -1.63
C ASP A 113 6.72 18.38 -2.38
N ALA A 114 5.54 18.49 -1.77
CA ALA A 114 4.45 19.33 -2.28
C ALA A 114 4.44 20.73 -1.65
N ALA A 115 5.21 20.98 -0.58
CA ALA A 115 5.21 22.26 0.12
C ALA A 115 6.22 23.29 -0.42
N VAL A 116 7.11 22.90 -1.35
CA VAL A 116 8.19 23.78 -1.84
C VAL A 116 7.84 24.50 -3.15
N LEU A 117 6.73 24.18 -3.82
CA LEU A 117 6.36 24.80 -5.09
C LEU A 117 5.36 25.96 -4.96
N HIS A 118 5.63 26.93 -4.08
CA HIS A 118 5.20 28.33 -4.25
C HIS A 118 5.96 29.27 -3.29
N PRO A 119 7.13 29.81 -3.67
CA PRO A 119 7.53 31.11 -3.16
C PRO A 119 6.66 32.19 -3.83
N ALA A 120 5.94 32.98 -3.01
CA ALA A 120 5.32 34.22 -3.46
C ALA A 120 6.38 35.13 -4.11
N PRO A 121 6.08 35.83 -5.22
CA PRO A 121 7.02 36.79 -5.76
C PRO A 121 7.11 38.01 -4.83
N PRO A 122 8.31 38.49 -4.48
CA PRO A 122 8.46 39.81 -3.86
C PRO A 122 8.29 40.86 -4.97
N GLY A 123 7.06 41.34 -5.14
CA GLY A 123 6.75 42.50 -5.97
C GLY A 123 6.79 43.76 -5.14
N LEU A 124 7.91 44.48 -5.20
CA LEU A 124 8.06 45.87 -4.77
C LEU A 124 7.04 46.79 -5.45
N SER A 125 6.26 47.55 -4.66
CA SER A 125 5.92 48.96 -4.88
C SER A 125 5.39 49.57 -3.59
#